data_AF-A0A9D9GZP3-F1
#
_entry.id   AF-A0A9D9GZP3-F1
#
_cell.length_a   1.000
_cell.length_b   1.000
_cell.length_c   1.000
_cell.angle_alpha   90.00
_cell.angle_beta   90.00
_cell.angle_gamma   90.00
#
_symmetry.space_group_name_H-M   'P 1'
#
loop_
_entity.id
_entity.type
_entity.pdbx_description
1 polymer ?
#
loop_
_entity_poly.entity_id
_entity_poly.type
_entity_poly.pdbx_seq_one_letter_code
_entity_poly.pdbx_strand_id
1 'polypeptide(L)'
;MYFFGTVYCWFNAFFCQNLESYLWGFDGMDYTGRIWFNTFGVVAIAISAVIALLYYYVINNPRWNRWWHWLVFLGLNGLINMFYAATKTLSALNTPLIPESLLYERDINGEVVSTLIHSSDCWGFGFANFIVSTMFFVVISFLIKWGSSNCKHSPIL
;
A
#
# COMPACT_ATOMS: atom_id res chain seq x y z
N MET A 1 -16.90 6.00 -2.37
CA MET A 1 -15.73 5.35 -1.73
C MET A 1 -14.86 4.66 -2.79
N TYR A 2 -14.41 5.40 -3.81
CA TYR A 2 -13.60 4.88 -4.94
C TYR A 2 -12.19 5.48 -5.00
N PHE A 3 -11.89 6.48 -4.16
CA PHE A 3 -10.66 7.27 -4.20
C PHE A 3 -9.40 6.40 -4.16
N PHE A 4 -9.29 5.50 -3.18
CA PHE A 4 -8.12 4.64 -3.07
C PHE A 4 -7.99 3.72 -4.28
N GLY A 5 -9.09 3.12 -4.72
CA GLY A 5 -9.08 2.29 -5.93
C GLY A 5 -8.54 3.04 -7.15
N THR A 6 -9.03 4.26 -7.43
CA THR A 6 -8.50 5.08 -8.53
C THR A 6 -7.00 5.38 -8.39
N VAL A 7 -6.54 5.71 -7.18
CA VAL A 7 -5.12 5.99 -6.92
C VAL A 7 -4.25 4.75 -7.15
N TYR A 8 -4.66 3.57 -6.68
CA TYR A 8 -3.91 2.33 -6.90
C TYR A 8 -3.96 1.88 -8.37
N CYS A 9 -5.05 2.13 -9.09
CA CYS A 9 -5.17 1.80 -10.52
C CYS A 9 -4.19 2.61 -11.40
N TRP A 10 -3.67 3.77 -10.97
CA TRP A 10 -2.57 4.44 -11.66
C TRP A 10 -1.29 3.61 -11.73
N PHE A 11 -1.17 2.62 -10.83
CA PHE A 11 -0.04 1.73 -10.68
C PHE A 11 -0.37 0.30 -11.15
N ASN A 12 -1.43 0.12 -11.93
CA ASN A 12 -1.85 -1.18 -12.46
C ASN A 12 -0.78 -1.85 -13.34
N ALA A 13 0.21 -1.12 -13.85
CA ALA A 13 1.34 -1.71 -14.55
C ALA A 13 2.22 -2.61 -13.66
N PHE A 14 2.14 -2.46 -12.33
CA PHE A 14 2.94 -3.25 -11.39
C PHE A 14 2.28 -4.55 -10.96
N PHE A 15 0.99 -4.77 -11.22
CA PHE A 15 0.27 -5.97 -10.79
C PHE A 15 -0.75 -6.43 -11.83
N CYS A 16 -1.12 -7.71 -11.83
CA CYS A 16 -2.04 -8.25 -12.83
C CYS A 16 -3.49 -7.81 -12.62
N GLN A 17 -4.27 -7.79 -13.71
CA GLN A 17 -5.70 -7.39 -13.70
C GLN A 17 -6.58 -8.29 -12.82
N ASN A 18 -6.21 -9.56 -12.64
CA ASN A 18 -6.93 -10.48 -11.77
C ASN A 18 -6.77 -10.10 -10.30
N LEU A 19 -5.56 -9.70 -9.90
CA LEU A 19 -5.31 -9.17 -8.56
C LEU A 19 -6.05 -7.83 -8.36
N GLU A 20 -6.10 -6.98 -9.39
CA GLU A 20 -6.89 -5.74 -9.37
C GLU A 20 -8.39 -6.02 -9.11
N SER A 21 -8.96 -7.00 -9.81
CA SER A 21 -10.37 -7.37 -9.69
C SER A 21 -10.69 -7.90 -8.29
N TYR A 22 -9.82 -8.74 -7.72
CA TYR A 22 -9.92 -9.16 -6.32
C TYR A 22 -9.87 -7.97 -5.36
N LEU A 23 -8.97 -7.01 -5.58
CA LEU A 23 -8.81 -5.84 -4.72
C LEU A 23 -10.00 -4.87 -4.78
N TRP A 24 -10.72 -4.86 -5.91
CA TRP A 24 -12.01 -4.17 -6.08
C TRP A 24 -13.18 -4.87 -5.39
N GLY A 25 -12.99 -6.09 -4.89
CA GLY A 25 -14.01 -6.86 -4.18
C GLY A 25 -14.77 -7.84 -5.07
N PHE A 26 -14.19 -8.28 -6.19
CA PHE A 26 -14.77 -9.36 -6.99
C PHE A 26 -14.79 -10.66 -6.18
N ASP A 27 -15.95 -11.29 -6.09
CA ASP A 27 -16.20 -12.51 -5.30
C ASP A 27 -16.24 -13.79 -6.16
N GLY A 28 -16.06 -13.67 -7.48
CA GLY A 28 -16.18 -14.77 -8.44
C GLY A 28 -17.39 -14.63 -9.36
N MET A 29 -18.41 -13.87 -8.95
CA MET A 29 -19.63 -13.62 -9.73
C MET A 29 -19.85 -12.12 -9.95
N ASP A 30 -19.76 -11.31 -8.90
CA ASP A 30 -19.99 -9.87 -8.94
C ASP A 30 -19.02 -9.10 -8.01
N TYR A 31 -19.01 -7.77 -8.11
CA TYR A 31 -18.24 -6.89 -7.24
C TYR A 31 -18.98 -6.57 -5.92
N THR A 32 -19.41 -7.60 -5.20
CA THR A 32 -20.14 -7.43 -3.92
C THR A 32 -19.27 -7.58 -2.68
N GLY A 33 -18.04 -8.08 -2.85
CA GLY A 33 -17.09 -8.31 -1.78
C GLY A 33 -16.52 -7.04 -1.17
N ARG A 34 -15.66 -7.23 -0.16
CA ARG A 34 -14.97 -6.11 0.51
C ARG A 34 -13.99 -5.45 -0.46
N ILE A 35 -14.07 -4.12 -0.56
CA ILE A 35 -13.10 -3.31 -1.31
C ILE A 35 -11.78 -3.24 -0.52
N TRP A 36 -10.79 -4.04 -0.92
CA TRP A 36 -9.49 -4.12 -0.27
C TRP A 36 -8.64 -2.87 -0.51
N PHE A 37 -8.78 -2.18 -1.66
CA PHE A 37 -8.07 -0.92 -1.92
C PHE A 37 -8.30 0.14 -0.83
N ASN A 38 -9.54 0.26 -0.33
CA ASN A 38 -9.85 1.18 0.77
C ASN A 38 -9.14 0.77 2.06
N THR A 39 -9.05 -0.54 2.33
CA THR A 39 -8.36 -1.06 3.51
C THR A 39 -6.86 -0.74 3.44
N PHE A 40 -6.21 -1.02 2.31
CA PHE A 40 -4.79 -0.71 2.12
C PHE A 40 -4.50 0.78 2.21
N GLY A 41 -5.33 1.62 1.57
CA GLY A 41 -5.18 3.07 1.62
C GLY A 41 -5.31 3.67 3.02
N VAL A 42 -6.32 3.24 3.79
CA VAL A 42 -6.51 3.70 5.17
C VAL A 42 -5.35 3.26 6.07
N VAL A 43 -4.89 2.01 5.94
CA VAL A 43 -3.73 1.52 6.70
C VAL A 43 -2.47 2.28 6.31
N ALA A 44 -2.29 2.60 5.02
CA ALA A 44 -1.15 3.38 4.55
C ALA A 44 -1.13 4.79 5.14
N ILE A 45 -2.29 5.46 5.20
CA ILE A 45 -2.42 6.75 5.89
C ILE A 45 -2.12 6.61 7.38
N ALA A 46 -2.65 5.58 8.04
CA ALA A 46 -2.45 5.37 9.48
C ALA A 46 -0.97 5.15 9.82
N ILE A 47 -0.28 4.28 9.10
CA ILE A 47 1.16 4.03 9.27
C ILE A 47 1.95 5.30 8.99
N SER A 48 1.64 6.00 7.89
CA SER A 48 2.31 7.25 7.53
C SER A 48 2.12 8.34 8.59
N ALA A 49 0.92 8.44 9.17
CA ALA A 49 0.62 9.36 10.25
C ALA A 49 1.42 9.03 11.51
N VAL A 50 1.46 7.76 11.92
CA VAL A 50 2.24 7.32 13.08
C VAL A 50 3.72 7.65 12.89
N ILE A 51 4.31 7.34 11.74
CA ILE A 51 5.73 7.61 11.47
C ILE A 51 6.01 9.12 11.43
N ALA A 52 5.12 9.91 10.84
CA ALA A 52 5.24 11.37 10.84
C ALA A 52 5.17 11.95 12.27
N LEU A 53 4.23 11.47 13.09
CA LEU A 53 4.11 11.89 14.50
C LEU A 53 5.35 11.51 15.31
N LEU A 54 5.89 10.31 15.10
CA LEU A 54 7.13 9.87 15.74
C LEU A 54 8.30 10.81 15.39
N TYR A 55 8.44 11.17 14.12
CA TYR A 55 9.50 12.07 13.67
C TYR A 55 9.34 13.50 14.22
N TYR A 56 8.16 14.11 14.04
CA TYR A 56 7.95 15.53 14.34
C TYR A 56 7.69 15.84 15.83
N TYR A 57 7.12 14.92 16.61
CA TYR A 57 6.73 15.18 17.99
C TYR A 57 7.46 14.33 19.04
N VAL A 58 7.74 13.06 18.76
CA VAL A 58 8.36 12.17 19.77
C VAL A 58 9.88 12.32 19.76
N ILE A 59 10.52 12.20 18.60
CA ILE A 59 11.97 12.39 18.50
C ILE A 59 12.31 13.85 18.74
N ASN A 60 11.63 14.78 18.02
CA ASN A 60 11.69 16.25 18.16
C ASN A 60 13.03 16.79 18.69
N ASN A 61 14.14 16.30 18.14
CA ASN A 61 15.49 16.56 18.64
C ASN A 61 16.22 17.47 17.65
N PRO A 62 16.85 18.58 18.09
CA PRO A 62 17.55 19.51 17.20
C PRO A 62 18.65 18.85 16.35
N ARG A 63 19.23 17.72 16.79
CA ARG A 63 20.20 16.95 15.97
C ARG A 63 19.57 16.26 14.75
N TRP A 64 18.27 15.97 14.79
CA TRP A 64 17.53 15.18 13.80
C TRP A 64 16.72 16.04 12.81
N ASN A 65 16.82 17.37 12.91
CA ASN A 65 16.18 18.35 12.01
C ASN A 65 16.88 18.50 10.64
N ARG A 66 17.54 17.45 10.14
CA ARG A 66 18.15 17.45 8.80
C ARG A 66 17.22 16.73 7.83
N TRP A 67 17.09 17.27 6.61
CA TRP A 67 16.27 16.70 5.54
C TRP A 67 16.62 15.23 5.21
N TRP A 68 17.89 14.83 5.38
CA TRP A 68 18.30 13.43 5.21
C TRP A 68 17.67 12.48 6.24
N HIS A 69 17.48 12.90 7.49
CA HIS A 69 16.78 12.06 8.48
C HIS A 69 15.31 11.92 8.11
N TRP A 70 14.68 13.00 7.63
CA TRP A 70 13.32 12.92 7.10
C TRP A 70 13.20 11.94 5.93
N LEU A 71 14.18 11.93 5.01
CA LEU A 71 14.23 10.93 3.93
C LEU A 71 14.36 9.48 4.43
N VAL A 72 15.12 9.25 5.51
CA VAL A 72 15.20 7.92 6.13
C VAL A 72 13.83 7.49 6.66
N PHE A 73 13.08 8.38 7.32
CA PHE A 73 11.72 8.07 7.79
C PHE A 73 10.72 7.89 6.66
N LEU A 74 10.87 8.64 5.56
CA LEU A 74 10.08 8.46 4.34
C LEU A 74 10.33 7.08 3.72
N GLY A 75 11.60 6.69 3.57
CA GLY A 75 11.97 5.37 3.05
C GLY A 75 11.48 4.24 3.95
N LEU A 76 11.63 4.40 5.27
CA LEU A 76 11.15 3.43 6.26
C LEU A 76 9.62 3.29 6.23
N ASN A 77 8.88 4.39 6.09
CA ASN A 77 7.43 4.36 5.90
C ASN A 77 7.03 3.59 4.65
N GLY A 78 7.69 3.88 3.52
CA GLY A 78 7.45 3.18 2.26
C GLY A 78 7.70 1.69 2.40
N LEU A 79 8.83 1.28 2.98
CA LEU A 79 9.19 -0.13 3.15
C LEU A 79 8.20 -0.87 4.05
N ILE A 80 7.80 -0.31 5.19
CA ILE A 80 6.81 -0.93 6.08
C ILE A 80 5.50 -1.17 5.34
N ASN A 81 5.03 -0.18 4.59
CA ASN A 81 3.81 -0.30 3.79
C ASN A 81 3.94 -1.31 2.65
N MET A 82 5.11 -1.39 2.01
CA MET A 82 5.42 -2.35 0.97
C MET A 82 5.31 -3.78 1.50
N PHE A 83 6.01 -4.09 2.60
CA PHE A 83 5.99 -5.42 3.20
C PHE A 83 4.61 -5.77 3.76
N TYR A 84 3.91 -4.81 4.36
CA TYR A 84 2.53 -5.04 4.82
C TYR A 84 1.60 -5.43 3.67
N ALA A 85 1.63 -4.69 2.55
CA ALA A 85 0.80 -5.00 1.39
C ALA A 85 1.17 -6.33 0.74
N ALA A 86 2.46 -6.57 0.50
CA ALA A 86 2.94 -7.81 -0.11
C ALA A 86 2.64 -9.05 0.74
N THR A 87 2.85 -8.98 2.06
CA THR A 87 2.54 -10.11 2.95
C THR A 87 1.06 -10.39 3.02
N LYS A 88 0.20 -9.36 3.01
CA LYS A 88 -1.25 -9.54 3.04
C LYS A 88 -1.80 -10.13 1.75
N THR A 89 -1.34 -9.67 0.58
CA THR A 89 -1.75 -10.25 -0.69
C THR A 89 -1.21 -11.66 -0.88
N LEU A 90 0.04 -11.93 -0.48
CA LEU A 90 0.60 -13.28 -0.49
C LEU A 90 -0.13 -14.23 0.47
N SER A 91 -0.55 -13.74 1.65
CA SER A 91 -1.36 -14.53 2.57
C SER A 91 -2.74 -14.83 1.98
N ALA A 92 -3.31 -13.89 1.23
CA ALA A 92 -4.58 -14.08 0.53
C ALA A 92 -4.48 -15.11 -0.60
N LEU A 93 -3.33 -15.24 -1.29
CA LEU A 93 -3.08 -16.31 -2.26
C LEU A 93 -3.06 -17.71 -1.63
N ASN A 94 -2.51 -17.84 -0.42
CA ASN A 94 -2.36 -19.13 0.25
C ASN A 94 -3.60 -19.55 1.06
N THR A 95 -4.65 -18.72 1.06
CA THR A 95 -5.91 -18.95 1.79
C THR A 95 -7.05 -18.98 0.77
N PRO A 96 -8.16 -19.71 0.99
CA PRO A 96 -9.33 -19.69 0.09
C PRO A 96 -10.13 -18.36 0.14
N LEU A 97 -9.45 -17.23 0.28
CA LEU A 97 -10.03 -15.88 0.31
C LEU A 97 -10.20 -15.30 -1.11
N ILE A 98 -9.34 -15.69 -2.04
CA ILE A 98 -9.43 -15.26 -3.44
C ILE A 98 -10.29 -16.28 -4.20
N PRO A 99 -11.28 -15.85 -4.99
CA PRO A 99 -12.09 -16.75 -5.80
C PRO A 99 -11.21 -17.57 -6.75
N GLU A 100 -11.48 -18.88 -6.85
CA GLU A 100 -10.69 -19.78 -7.71
C GLU A 100 -10.72 -19.35 -9.19
N SER A 101 -11.77 -18.64 -9.62
CA SER A 101 -11.89 -18.08 -10.97
C SER A 101 -10.86 -16.99 -11.31
N LEU A 102 -10.29 -16.34 -10.29
CA LEU A 102 -9.23 -15.34 -10.46
C LEU A 102 -7.83 -15.93 -10.28
N LEU A 103 -7.72 -17.11 -9.66
CA LEU A 103 -6.45 -17.78 -9.38
C LEU A 103 -6.05 -18.72 -10.52
N TYR A 104 -7.01 -19.43 -11.09
CA TYR A 104 -6.79 -20.51 -12.04
C TYR A 104 -7.72 -20.39 -13.24
N GLU A 105 -7.17 -20.54 -14.43
CA GLU A 105 -7.94 -20.73 -15.65
C GLU A 105 -8.11 -22.24 -15.80
N ARG A 106 -9.36 -22.71 -15.80
CA ARG A 106 -9.68 -24.12 -16.00
C ARG A 106 -10.19 -24.35 -17.41
N ASP A 107 -9.73 -25.44 -18.04
CA ASP A 107 -10.24 -25.90 -19.32
C ASP A 107 -11.68 -26.44 -19.17
N ILE A 108 -12.35 -26.72 -20.29
CA ILE A 108 -13.66 -27.40 -20.38
C ILE A 108 -13.70 -28.72 -19.59
N ASN A 109 -12.55 -29.36 -19.36
CA ASN A 109 -12.41 -30.60 -18.60
C ASN A 109 -12.18 -30.39 -17.09
N GLY A 110 -12.09 -29.14 -16.60
CA GLY A 110 -11.86 -28.82 -15.19
C GLY A 110 -10.40 -28.84 -14.72
N GLU A 111 -9.45 -29.10 -15.63
CA GLU A 111 -8.00 -29.08 -15.35
C GLU A 111 -7.45 -27.65 -15.33
N VAL A 112 -6.49 -27.37 -14.44
CA VAL A 112 -5.84 -26.06 -14.31
C VAL A 112 -4.86 -25.84 -15.46
N VAL A 113 -5.18 -24.92 -16.37
CA VAL A 113 -4.39 -24.59 -17.56
C VAL A 113 -3.30 -23.58 -17.24
N SER A 114 -3.61 -22.59 -16.40
CA SER A 114 -2.65 -21.54 -16.03
C SER A 114 -2.98 -20.94 -14.66
N THR A 115 -1.92 -20.55 -13.94
CA THR A 115 -2.03 -19.72 -12.73
C THR A 115 -2.04 -18.26 -13.11
N LEU A 116 -3.10 -17.53 -12.79
CA LEU A 116 -3.32 -16.15 -13.26
C LEU A 116 -2.71 -15.08 -12.35
N ILE A 117 -2.52 -15.39 -11.07
CA ILE A 117 -1.88 -14.50 -10.10
C ILE A 117 -0.61 -15.17 -9.61
N HIS A 118 0.53 -14.52 -9.85
CA HIS A 118 1.82 -14.99 -9.40
C HIS A 118 2.28 -14.24 -8.15
N SER A 119 3.20 -14.83 -7.39
CA SER A 119 3.82 -14.18 -6.24
C SER A 119 4.49 -12.84 -6.61
N SER A 120 4.98 -12.69 -7.85
CA SER A 120 5.54 -11.44 -8.37
C SER A 120 4.51 -10.30 -8.40
N ASP A 121 3.25 -10.59 -8.69
CA ASP A 121 2.18 -9.58 -8.74
C ASP A 121 1.87 -9.04 -7.34
N CYS A 122 1.99 -9.90 -6.32
CA CYS A 122 1.85 -9.49 -4.92
C CYS A 122 2.96 -8.53 -4.48
N TRP A 123 4.20 -8.81 -4.89
CA TRP A 123 5.33 -7.90 -4.66
C TRP A 123 5.18 -6.59 -5.43
N GLY A 124 4.69 -6.65 -6.67
CA GLY A 124 4.40 -5.48 -7.47
C GLY A 124 3.28 -4.60 -6.88
N PHE A 125 2.22 -5.20 -6.34
CA PHE A 125 1.23 -4.46 -5.54
C PHE A 125 1.84 -3.86 -4.27
N GLY A 126 2.73 -4.59 -3.59
CA GLY A 126 3.51 -4.04 -2.48
C GLY A 126 4.28 -2.78 -2.89
N PHE A 127 4.92 -2.79 -4.06
CA PHE A 127 5.64 -1.65 -4.60
C PHE A 127 4.70 -0.48 -4.98
N ALA A 128 3.51 -0.76 -5.52
CA ALA A 128 2.50 0.28 -5.70
C ALA A 128 2.12 0.93 -4.36
N ASN A 129 1.96 0.12 -3.29
CA ASN A 129 1.68 0.63 -1.95
C ASN A 129 2.86 1.42 -1.34
N PHE A 130 4.11 1.09 -1.68
CA PHE A 130 5.29 1.89 -1.34
C PHE A 130 5.16 3.32 -1.88
N ILE A 131 4.81 3.48 -3.16
CA ILE A 131 4.69 4.79 -3.80
C ILE A 131 3.53 5.59 -3.19
N VAL A 132 2.36 4.96 -3.07
CA VAL A 132 1.15 5.59 -2.52
C VAL A 132 1.36 6.02 -1.06
N SER A 133 1.94 5.16 -0.23
CA SER A 133 2.24 5.49 1.17
C SER A 133 3.27 6.62 1.29
N THR A 134 4.24 6.68 0.38
CA THR A 134 5.21 7.78 0.31
C THR A 134 4.51 9.10 0.01
N MET A 135 3.59 9.14 -0.94
CA MET A 135 2.78 10.34 -1.23
C MET A 135 2.00 10.79 0.01
N PHE A 136 1.35 9.87 0.72
CA PHE A 136 0.62 10.21 1.94
C PHE A 136 1.53 10.73 3.05
N PHE A 137 2.70 10.11 3.27
CA PHE A 137 3.66 10.59 4.26
C PHE A 137 4.15 12.00 3.96
N VAL A 138 4.40 12.32 2.68
CA VAL A 138 4.78 13.67 2.25
C VAL A 138 3.68 14.68 2.58
N VAL A 139 2.43 14.38 2.19
CA VAL A 139 1.28 15.26 2.46
C VAL A 139 1.10 15.46 3.97
N ILE A 140 1.10 14.38 4.76
CA ILE A 140 0.95 14.43 6.21
C ILE A 140 2.09 15.22 6.86
N SER A 141 3.34 15.03 6.40
CA SER A 141 4.50 15.78 6.89
C SER A 141 4.31 17.28 6.70
N PHE A 142 3.83 17.72 5.53
CA PHE A 142 3.58 19.15 5.27
C PHE A 142 2.43 19.74 6.10
N LEU A 143 1.44 18.93 6.48
CA LEU A 143 0.35 19.35 7.38
C LEU A 143 0.84 19.51 8.82
N ILE A 144 1.65 18.56 9.30
CA ILE A 144 2.02 18.45 10.72
C ILE A 144 3.25 19.29 11.08
N LYS A 145 4.15 19.57 10.12
CA LYS A 145 5.43 20.26 10.40
C LYS A 145 5.28 21.58 11.16
N TRP A 146 4.17 22.29 10.99
CA TRP A 146 3.93 23.60 11.59
C TRP A 146 3.76 23.57 13.11
N GLY A 147 3.35 22.42 13.67
CA GLY A 147 3.16 22.23 15.11
C GLY A 147 4.40 21.72 15.85
N SER A 148 5.47 21.34 15.14
CA SER A 148 6.71 20.87 15.77
C SER A 148 7.59 22.05 16.19
N SER A 149 8.22 21.98 17.37
CA SER A 149 9.11 23.04 17.88
C SER A 149 10.50 22.98 17.24
N ASN A 150 11.12 21.80 17.12
CA ASN A 150 12.51 21.66 16.67
C ASN A 150 12.64 21.14 15.23
N CYS A 151 11.67 20.38 14.71
CA CYS A 151 11.76 19.72 13.40
C CYS A 151 10.97 20.44 12.27
N LYS A 152 10.44 21.64 12.53
CA LYS A 152 9.60 22.41 11.59
C LYS A 152 10.27 22.77 10.25
N HIS A 153 11.60 22.84 10.24
CA HIS A 153 12.43 23.21 9.09
C HIS A 153 12.80 22.00 8.20
N SER A 154 12.33 20.80 8.51
CA SER A 154 12.47 19.63 7.63
C SER A 154 11.11 19.34 6.98
N PRO A 155 10.99 19.19 5.65
CA PRO A 155 12.06 18.96 4.67
C PRO A 155 12.65 20.18 3.93
N ILE A 156 12.07 21.38 4.05
CA ILE A 156 12.63 22.60 3.41
C ILE A 156 13.21 23.48 4.50
N LEU A 157 14.56 23.62 4.43
CA LEU A 157 15.46 24.36 5.34
C LEU A 157 14.88 25.67 5.86
#